data_AF-A0A183UMV0-F1
#
_entry.id   AF-A0A183UMV0-F1
#
_cell.length_a   1.000
_cell.length_b   1.000
_cell.length_c   1.000
_cell.angle_alpha   90.00
_cell.angle_beta   90.00
_cell.angle_gamma   90.00
#
_symmetry.space_group_name_H-M   'P 1'
#
loop_
_entity.id
_entity.type
_entity.pdbx_description
1 polymer ?
#
loop_
_entity_poly.entity_id
_entity_poly.type
_entity_poly.pdbx_seq_one_letter_code
_entity_poly.pdbx_strand_id
1 'polypeptide(L)'
;MRSVVSKVRSLDTINGPDRDFFAQFAIAEGCCDVQLSRKLRFIVTKLSPYLNSLTVDAAVFSKVLEFAPGISERPLLFPCLRSLHVVVGNLCGPLTSEVSSSRARWFAAELKSVKVTVNLSSESESQITCCSFKALIKLLSAFMGAAGTWSLCLKDATRRAQGWFSPVELSQNRHTAFISYVRAILDLGIALQSLELVDDLKMSPYMIVMQKQRRFLYMYDEFKKCETLVVCYDIGIVAPSFHPTQAAYPELKSVELVASHVLCKNDLVLYLSDAPNLDLLRILQPPHWLERVKRCTYGCFRNDDYGCFMDWGWASVPSRLPHTCLRFDCCLP
;
A
#
# COMPACT_ATOMS: atom_id res chain seq x y z
N MET A 1 -25.15 -14.09 -24.38
CA MET A 1 -24.00 -13.22 -24.06
C MET A 1 -24.34 -11.98 -23.21
N ARG A 2 -25.46 -11.25 -23.44
CA ARG A 2 -25.82 -10.06 -22.61
C ARG A 2 -26.08 -10.35 -21.12
N SER A 3 -26.57 -11.54 -20.75
CA SER A 3 -26.89 -11.89 -19.35
C SER A 3 -25.71 -12.37 -18.50
N VAL A 4 -24.56 -12.69 -19.12
CA VAL A 4 -23.35 -13.15 -18.43
C VAL A 4 -22.44 -11.98 -18.07
N VAL A 5 -22.39 -10.96 -18.93
CA VAL A 5 -21.58 -9.75 -18.73
C VAL A 5 -22.16 -8.84 -17.63
N SER A 6 -23.47 -8.84 -17.43
CA SER A 6 -24.14 -8.02 -16.38
C SER A 6 -23.82 -8.46 -14.94
N LYS A 7 -23.23 -9.64 -14.75
CA LYS A 7 -22.82 -10.15 -13.42
C LYS A 7 -21.43 -9.68 -13.01
N VAL A 8 -20.58 -9.29 -13.95
CA VAL A 8 -19.22 -8.85 -13.65
C VAL A 8 -19.26 -7.43 -13.10
N ARG A 9 -19.00 -7.30 -11.80
CA ARG A 9 -18.95 -6.01 -11.09
C ARG A 9 -17.52 -5.54 -10.83
N SER A 10 -16.57 -6.45 -10.79
CA SER A 10 -15.15 -6.14 -10.54
C SER A 10 -14.28 -6.65 -11.68
N LEU A 11 -13.26 -5.87 -12.03
CA LEU A 11 -12.17 -6.29 -12.91
C LEU A 11 -10.85 -6.11 -12.16
N ASP A 12 -10.07 -7.18 -12.06
CA ASP A 12 -8.70 -7.16 -11.51
C ASP A 12 -7.74 -7.63 -12.59
N THR A 13 -6.91 -6.71 -13.10
CA THR A 13 -5.98 -7.00 -14.18
C THR A 13 -4.67 -7.63 -13.69
N ILE A 14 -4.47 -7.71 -12.37
CA ILE A 14 -3.20 -8.10 -11.75
C ILE A 14 -3.30 -9.51 -11.18
N ASN A 15 -4.31 -9.75 -10.35
CA ASN A 15 -4.52 -11.06 -9.69
C ASN A 15 -5.73 -11.81 -10.25
N GLY A 16 -6.43 -11.23 -11.23
CA GLY A 16 -7.60 -11.85 -11.84
C GLY A 16 -7.27 -13.00 -12.80
N PRO A 17 -8.31 -13.70 -13.30
CA PRO A 17 -8.16 -14.86 -14.19
C PRO A 17 -7.49 -14.51 -15.52
N ASP A 18 -7.60 -13.26 -15.97
CA ASP A 18 -7.06 -12.78 -17.25
C ASP A 18 -5.73 -12.05 -17.10
N ARG A 19 -5.01 -12.20 -15.97
CA ARG A 19 -3.77 -11.45 -15.68
C ARG A 19 -2.71 -11.57 -16.79
N ASP A 20 -2.61 -12.73 -17.44
CA ASP A 20 -1.58 -12.98 -18.47
C ASP A 20 -1.87 -12.19 -19.75
N PHE A 21 -3.13 -11.85 -20.01
CA PHE A 21 -3.50 -10.93 -21.09
C PHE A 21 -3.05 -9.50 -20.76
N PHE A 22 -3.33 -9.05 -19.54
CA PHE A 22 -3.03 -7.67 -19.12
C PHE A 22 -1.53 -7.42 -18.90
N ALA A 23 -0.79 -8.42 -18.40
CA ALA A 23 0.66 -8.33 -18.19
C ALA A 23 1.44 -8.01 -19.48
N GLN A 24 0.88 -8.31 -20.65
CA GLN A 24 1.49 -7.96 -21.94
C GLN A 24 1.66 -6.45 -22.14
N PHE A 25 0.82 -5.61 -21.49
CA PHE A 25 0.93 -4.16 -21.58
C PHE A 25 2.10 -3.58 -20.78
N ALA A 26 2.62 -4.32 -19.79
CA ALA A 26 3.78 -3.88 -19.01
C ALA A 26 5.10 -3.95 -19.82
N ILE A 27 5.11 -4.69 -20.93
CA ILE A 27 6.24 -4.80 -21.85
C ILE A 27 6.13 -3.69 -22.91
N ALA A 28 7.24 -2.99 -23.17
CA ALA A 28 7.26 -1.85 -24.10
C ALA A 28 6.68 -2.18 -25.49
N GLU A 29 6.98 -3.37 -26.03
CA GLU A 29 6.46 -3.86 -27.30
C GLU A 29 4.94 -4.09 -27.28
N GLY A 30 4.40 -4.66 -26.20
CA GLY A 30 2.97 -4.91 -26.06
C GLY A 30 2.15 -3.63 -25.90
N CYS A 31 2.73 -2.59 -25.27
CA CYS A 31 2.09 -1.28 -25.15
C CYS A 31 1.85 -0.60 -26.52
N CYS A 32 2.70 -0.88 -27.51
CA CYS A 32 2.58 -0.35 -28.87
C CYS A 32 1.77 -1.25 -29.83
N ASP A 33 1.37 -2.45 -29.40
CA ASP A 33 0.62 -3.39 -30.24
C ASP A 33 -0.82 -2.90 -30.48
N VAL A 34 -1.11 -2.62 -31.75
CA VAL A 34 -2.42 -2.15 -32.22
C VAL A 34 -3.51 -3.21 -32.05
N GLN A 35 -3.21 -4.49 -32.26
CA GLN A 35 -4.16 -5.58 -32.08
C GLN A 35 -4.49 -5.78 -30.60
N LEU A 36 -3.47 -5.77 -29.75
CA LEU A 36 -3.64 -5.88 -28.30
C LEU A 36 -4.46 -4.71 -27.76
N SER A 37 -4.15 -3.49 -28.19
CA SER A 37 -4.89 -2.27 -27.83
C SER A 37 -6.37 -2.32 -28.29
N ARG A 38 -6.65 -2.87 -29.48
CA ARG A 38 -8.04 -3.08 -29.95
C ARG A 38 -8.80 -4.08 -29.08
N LYS A 39 -8.16 -5.17 -28.66
CA LYS A 39 -8.77 -6.16 -27.74
C LYS A 39 -9.08 -5.53 -26.39
N LEU A 40 -8.13 -4.77 -25.81
CA LEU A 40 -8.35 -4.07 -24.55
C LEU A 40 -9.52 -3.07 -24.67
N ARG A 41 -9.55 -2.26 -25.74
CA ARG A 41 -10.66 -1.33 -26.00
C ARG A 41 -12.00 -2.05 -26.03
N PHE A 42 -12.09 -3.20 -26.71
CA PHE A 42 -13.31 -3.98 -26.75
C PHE A 42 -13.75 -4.49 -25.37
N ILE A 43 -12.81 -5.02 -24.58
CA ILE A 43 -13.07 -5.49 -23.20
C ILE A 43 -13.59 -4.34 -22.34
N VAL A 44 -12.86 -3.22 -22.31
CA VAL A 44 -13.23 -2.02 -21.55
C VAL A 44 -14.61 -1.52 -21.97
N THR A 45 -14.87 -1.37 -23.27
CA THR A 45 -16.15 -0.83 -23.78
C THR A 45 -17.34 -1.70 -23.36
N LYS A 46 -17.15 -3.02 -23.31
CA LYS A 46 -18.19 -3.98 -22.89
C LYS A 46 -18.41 -4.01 -21.39
N LEU A 47 -17.35 -3.95 -20.59
CA LEU A 47 -17.43 -4.09 -19.13
C LEU A 47 -17.72 -2.77 -18.42
N SER A 48 -17.23 -1.65 -18.94
CA SER A 48 -17.23 -0.36 -18.23
C SER A 48 -18.59 0.13 -17.71
N PRO A 49 -19.75 -0.14 -18.34
CA PRO A 49 -21.05 0.25 -17.78
C PRO A 49 -21.40 -0.45 -16.47
N TYR A 50 -20.81 -1.62 -16.22
CA TYR A 50 -21.26 -2.53 -15.17
C TYR A 50 -20.29 -2.60 -14.00
N LEU A 51 -19.03 -2.18 -14.21
CA LEU A 51 -17.97 -2.23 -13.22
C LEU A 51 -18.20 -1.21 -12.08
N ASN A 52 -18.15 -1.71 -10.86
CA ASN A 52 -18.13 -0.92 -9.62
C ASN A 52 -16.72 -0.83 -9.01
N SER A 53 -15.83 -1.77 -9.36
CA SER A 53 -14.47 -1.86 -8.84
C SER A 53 -13.51 -2.21 -9.97
N LEU A 54 -12.36 -1.52 -10.00
CA LEU A 54 -11.32 -1.73 -10.99
C LEU A 54 -9.96 -1.76 -10.29
N THR A 55 -9.23 -2.86 -10.43
CA THR A 55 -7.82 -2.98 -10.03
C THR A 55 -6.98 -3.09 -11.30
N VAL A 56 -6.04 -2.15 -11.46
CA VAL A 56 -5.24 -2.01 -12.69
C VAL A 56 -3.78 -1.69 -12.39
N ASP A 57 -2.89 -2.21 -13.21
CA ASP A 57 -1.50 -1.76 -13.24
C ASP A 57 -1.35 -0.43 -14.01
N ALA A 58 -0.21 0.25 -13.83
CA ALA A 58 0.10 1.54 -14.44
C ALA A 58 0.01 1.53 -15.97
N ALA A 59 0.52 0.49 -16.64
CA ALA A 59 0.54 0.41 -18.09
C ALA A 59 -0.87 0.26 -18.67
N VAL A 60 -1.66 -0.68 -18.14
CA VAL A 60 -3.05 -0.87 -18.53
C VAL A 60 -3.85 0.38 -18.21
N PHE A 61 -3.69 0.97 -17.03
CA PHE A 61 -4.38 2.19 -16.65
C PHE A 61 -4.11 3.34 -17.63
N SER A 62 -2.84 3.55 -18.00
CA SER A 62 -2.44 4.55 -18.99
C SER A 62 -3.12 4.32 -20.34
N LYS A 63 -3.16 3.07 -20.82
CA LYS A 63 -3.84 2.72 -22.08
C LYS A 63 -5.35 2.90 -22.02
N VAL A 64 -5.98 2.56 -20.89
CA VAL A 64 -7.43 2.73 -20.71
C VAL A 64 -7.80 4.22 -20.74
N LEU A 65 -6.97 5.09 -20.15
CA LEU A 65 -7.19 6.54 -20.17
C LEU A 65 -7.16 7.13 -21.60
N GLU A 66 -6.40 6.54 -22.52
CA GLU A 66 -6.41 6.95 -23.95
C GLU A 66 -7.78 6.75 -24.61
N PHE A 67 -8.63 5.86 -24.09
CA PHE A 67 -9.95 5.58 -24.65
C PHE A 67 -11.03 6.58 -24.20
N ALA A 68 -10.79 7.34 -23.12
CA ALA A 68 -11.81 8.17 -22.47
C ALA A 68 -12.47 9.24 -23.38
N PRO A 69 -11.77 9.93 -24.31
CA PRO A 69 -12.43 10.84 -25.25
C PRO A 69 -12.93 10.15 -26.54
N GLY A 70 -12.63 8.87 -26.76
CA GLY A 70 -12.85 8.18 -28.04
C GLY A 70 -14.16 7.41 -28.16
N ILE A 71 -14.95 7.30 -27.09
CA ILE A 71 -16.23 6.58 -27.09
C ILE A 71 -17.35 7.60 -27.25
N SER A 72 -17.72 7.89 -28.51
CA SER A 72 -18.63 8.97 -28.94
C SER A 72 -20.05 8.96 -28.36
N GLU A 73 -20.40 7.98 -27.52
CA GLU A 73 -21.76 7.77 -27.02
C GLU A 73 -21.90 7.92 -25.49
N ARG A 74 -20.81 8.12 -24.74
CA ARG A 74 -20.89 8.17 -23.26
C ARG A 74 -20.17 9.37 -22.67
N PRO A 75 -20.78 10.04 -21.66
CA PRO A 75 -20.12 11.12 -20.94
C PRO A 75 -19.03 10.63 -19.97
N LEU A 76 -19.02 9.34 -19.61
CA LEU A 76 -17.96 8.74 -18.80
C LEU A 76 -17.62 7.35 -19.34
N LEU A 77 -16.35 7.00 -19.32
CA LEU A 77 -15.85 5.67 -19.67
C LEU A 77 -16.41 4.64 -18.67
N PHE A 78 -16.29 4.91 -17.36
CA PHE A 78 -16.79 4.06 -16.28
C PHE A 78 -17.83 4.80 -15.40
N PRO A 79 -19.11 4.83 -15.81
CA PRO A 79 -20.15 5.59 -15.11
C PRO A 79 -20.54 5.02 -13.74
N CYS A 80 -20.33 3.71 -13.51
CA CYS A 80 -20.72 3.02 -12.28
C CYS A 80 -19.54 2.76 -11.33
N LEU A 81 -18.33 3.20 -11.68
CA LEU A 81 -17.14 2.90 -10.91
C LEU A 81 -17.17 3.64 -9.57
N ARG A 82 -16.96 2.91 -8.48
CA ARG A 82 -16.94 3.45 -7.12
C ARG A 82 -15.61 3.21 -6.42
N SER A 83 -14.88 2.16 -6.81
CA SER A 83 -13.57 1.85 -6.27
C SER A 83 -12.55 1.73 -7.39
N LEU A 84 -11.39 2.35 -7.22
CA LEU A 84 -10.26 2.24 -8.13
C LEU A 84 -8.99 1.90 -7.34
N HIS A 85 -8.32 0.82 -7.74
CA HIS A 85 -7.02 0.44 -7.23
C HIS A 85 -5.99 0.50 -8.37
N VAL A 86 -5.01 1.39 -8.24
CA VAL A 86 -3.92 1.52 -9.21
C VAL A 86 -2.62 1.00 -8.61
N VAL A 87 -1.96 0.09 -9.31
CA VAL A 87 -0.68 -0.51 -8.88
C VAL A 87 0.42 -0.04 -9.81
N VAL A 88 1.50 0.46 -9.22
CA VAL A 88 2.53 1.19 -9.95
C VAL A 88 3.93 0.75 -9.50
N GLY A 89 4.91 0.84 -10.41
CA GLY A 89 6.29 0.44 -10.15
C GLY A 89 6.54 -1.06 -10.38
N ASN A 90 7.80 -1.47 -10.38
CA ASN A 90 8.22 -2.83 -10.73
C ASN A 90 7.75 -3.25 -12.14
N LEU A 91 7.23 -4.46 -12.31
CA LEU A 91 6.73 -5.02 -13.58
C LEU A 91 5.36 -4.46 -14.00
N CYS A 92 4.92 -3.33 -13.45
CA CYS A 92 3.63 -2.71 -13.78
C CYS A 92 3.69 -1.75 -14.98
N GLY A 93 4.87 -1.61 -15.61
CA GLY A 93 5.12 -0.74 -16.75
C GLY A 93 5.02 0.77 -16.44
N PRO A 94 5.32 1.63 -17.43
CA PRO A 94 5.37 3.08 -17.23
C PRO A 94 3.96 3.70 -17.15
N LEU A 95 3.82 4.73 -16.32
CA LEU A 95 2.74 5.71 -16.45
C LEU A 95 3.09 6.63 -17.62
N THR A 96 2.39 6.52 -18.75
CA THR A 96 2.66 7.40 -19.88
C THR A 96 2.14 8.80 -19.57
N SER A 97 3.02 9.81 -19.69
CA SER A 97 2.75 11.21 -19.35
C SER A 97 1.76 11.91 -20.27
N GLU A 98 1.30 11.25 -21.34
CA GLU A 98 0.45 11.83 -22.37
C GLU A 98 -1.03 11.94 -21.96
N VAL A 99 -1.41 11.41 -20.81
CA VAL A 99 -2.78 11.60 -20.30
C VAL A 99 -2.87 12.97 -19.64
N SER A 100 -3.25 13.96 -20.44
CA SER A 100 -3.62 15.28 -19.93
C SER A 100 -4.76 15.17 -18.92
N SER A 101 -4.71 15.97 -17.85
CA SER A 101 -5.81 16.15 -16.88
C SER A 101 -7.15 16.47 -17.56
N SER A 102 -7.13 17.04 -18.78
CA SER A 102 -8.33 17.32 -19.58
C SER A 102 -9.07 16.08 -20.07
N ARG A 103 -8.39 14.93 -20.21
CA ARG A 103 -9.02 13.64 -20.56
C ARG A 103 -9.54 12.88 -19.34
N ALA A 104 -8.93 13.16 -18.18
CA ALA A 104 -9.26 12.56 -16.90
C ALA A 104 -10.76 12.67 -16.57
N ARG A 105 -11.36 13.86 -16.78
CA ARG A 105 -12.78 14.11 -16.46
C ARG A 105 -13.78 13.15 -17.12
N TRP A 106 -13.37 12.46 -18.19
CA TRP A 106 -14.20 11.49 -18.92
C TRP A 106 -13.99 10.05 -18.45
N PHE A 107 -13.07 9.79 -17.51
CA PHE A 107 -12.76 8.44 -17.05
C PHE A 107 -13.85 7.90 -16.11
N ALA A 108 -14.02 8.55 -14.96
CA ALA A 108 -15.01 8.24 -13.94
C ALA A 108 -15.33 9.52 -13.16
N ALA A 109 -16.45 9.51 -12.44
CA ALA A 109 -16.82 10.57 -11.51
C ALA A 109 -17.31 9.95 -10.20
N GLU A 110 -17.09 10.67 -9.10
CA GLU A 110 -17.58 10.30 -7.77
C GLU A 110 -17.09 8.93 -7.27
N LEU A 111 -15.79 8.67 -7.42
CA LEU A 111 -15.16 7.54 -6.74
C LEU A 111 -15.34 7.68 -5.24
N LYS A 112 -15.73 6.58 -4.60
CA LYS A 112 -15.88 6.45 -3.15
C LYS A 112 -14.57 6.02 -2.49
N SER A 113 -13.72 5.29 -3.21
CA SER A 113 -12.44 4.83 -2.68
C SER A 113 -11.39 4.76 -3.78
N VAL A 114 -10.19 5.27 -3.46
CA VAL A 114 -8.98 5.09 -4.27
C VAL A 114 -7.91 4.43 -3.42
N LYS A 115 -7.35 3.32 -3.93
CA LYS A 115 -6.15 2.70 -3.40
C LYS A 115 -5.02 2.85 -4.39
N VAL A 116 -3.83 3.22 -3.93
CA VAL A 116 -2.61 3.21 -4.73
C VAL A 116 -1.62 2.27 -4.09
N THR A 117 -1.10 1.31 -4.86
CA THR A 117 0.02 0.45 -4.43
C THR A 117 1.27 0.83 -5.19
N VAL A 118 2.35 1.11 -4.48
CA VAL A 118 3.67 1.39 -5.07
C VAL A 118 4.60 0.23 -4.76
N ASN A 119 5.06 -0.46 -5.80
CA ASN A 119 6.02 -1.55 -5.70
C ASN A 119 7.43 -1.02 -6.01
N LEU A 120 8.28 -0.98 -4.98
CA LEU A 120 9.66 -0.54 -5.09
C LEU A 120 10.57 -1.75 -5.30
N SER A 121 11.35 -1.76 -6.37
CA SER A 121 12.30 -2.85 -6.65
C SER A 121 13.64 -2.28 -7.10
N SER A 122 14.72 -2.92 -6.67
CA SER A 122 16.08 -2.58 -7.13
C SER A 122 16.36 -3.05 -8.56
N GLU A 123 15.54 -3.96 -9.08
CA GLU A 123 15.76 -4.63 -10.38
C GLU A 123 14.84 -4.10 -11.49
N SER A 124 13.99 -3.11 -11.18
CA SER A 124 13.08 -2.52 -12.14
C SER A 124 13.74 -1.40 -12.93
N GLU A 125 13.69 -1.51 -14.26
CA GLU A 125 14.12 -0.45 -15.19
C GLU A 125 13.21 0.78 -15.15
N SER A 126 11.97 0.65 -14.65
CA SER A 126 10.96 1.71 -14.61
C SER A 126 10.63 2.14 -13.18
N GLN A 127 11.62 2.74 -12.52
CA GLN A 127 11.41 3.31 -11.19
C GLN A 127 10.42 4.48 -11.23
N ILE A 128 9.49 4.52 -10.27
CA ILE A 128 8.56 5.63 -10.14
C ILE A 128 9.19 6.75 -9.34
N THR A 129 9.40 7.88 -10.00
CA THR A 129 9.83 9.10 -9.30
C THR A 129 8.69 9.65 -8.44
N CYS A 130 9.03 10.38 -7.38
CA CYS A 130 8.04 11.09 -6.57
C CYS A 130 7.25 12.12 -7.40
N CYS A 131 7.85 12.69 -8.46
CA CYS A 131 7.17 13.63 -9.36
C CYS A 131 6.07 12.92 -10.17
N SER A 132 6.40 11.77 -10.78
CA SER A 132 5.43 10.94 -11.51
C SER A 132 4.32 10.47 -10.59
N PHE A 133 4.66 10.08 -9.35
CA PHE A 133 3.69 9.71 -8.34
C PHE A 133 2.77 10.89 -7.97
N LYS A 134 3.31 12.08 -7.68
CA LYS A 134 2.48 13.28 -7.41
C LYS A 134 1.54 13.61 -8.57
N ALA A 135 2.00 13.43 -9.82
CA ALA A 135 1.16 13.63 -11.00
C ALA A 135 0.01 12.61 -11.06
N LEU A 136 0.28 11.32 -10.80
CA LEU A 136 -0.75 10.30 -10.70
C LEU A 136 -1.78 10.62 -9.62
N ILE A 137 -1.32 10.99 -8.42
CA ILE A 137 -2.23 11.32 -7.31
C ILE A 137 -3.13 12.51 -7.69
N LYS A 138 -2.59 13.57 -8.29
CA LYS A 138 -3.38 14.70 -8.81
C LYS A 138 -4.41 14.27 -9.86
N LEU A 139 -4.04 13.36 -10.76
CA LEU A 139 -4.95 12.80 -11.75
C LEU A 139 -6.10 12.04 -11.08
N LEU A 140 -5.78 11.16 -10.13
CA LEU A 140 -6.77 10.36 -9.41
C LEU A 140 -7.71 11.21 -8.56
N SER A 141 -7.21 12.30 -7.95
CA SER A 141 -8.04 13.27 -7.23
C SER A 141 -9.11 13.91 -8.11
N ALA A 142 -8.91 13.99 -9.43
CA ALA A 142 -9.93 14.50 -10.34
C ALA A 142 -11.17 13.58 -10.47
N PHE A 143 -11.06 12.32 -10.05
CA PHE A 143 -12.15 11.32 -10.11
C PHE A 143 -12.90 11.19 -8.78
N MET A 144 -12.32 11.71 -7.70
CA MET A 144 -12.80 11.49 -6.34
C MET A 144 -14.08 12.27 -6.07
N GLY A 145 -15.03 11.63 -5.41
CA GLY A 145 -16.18 12.31 -4.82
C GLY A 145 -15.78 13.09 -3.56
N ALA A 146 -16.63 14.01 -3.13
CA ALA A 146 -16.39 14.87 -1.96
C ALA A 146 -16.15 14.11 -0.64
N ALA A 147 -16.69 12.89 -0.53
CA ALA A 147 -16.53 12.01 0.65
C ALA A 147 -15.71 10.74 0.33
N GLY A 148 -14.87 10.78 -0.70
CA GLY A 148 -14.07 9.62 -1.09
C GLY A 148 -12.89 9.36 -0.14
N THR A 149 -12.54 8.10 0.04
CA THR A 149 -11.42 7.69 0.91
C THR A 149 -10.16 7.32 0.11
N TRP A 150 -9.00 7.51 0.75
CA TRP A 150 -7.69 7.23 0.16
C TRP A 150 -6.92 6.19 0.96
N SER A 151 -6.36 5.22 0.24
CA SER A 151 -5.48 4.20 0.81
C SER A 151 -4.17 4.15 0.05
N LEU A 152 -3.06 4.06 0.78
CA LEU A 152 -1.72 3.88 0.21
C LEU A 152 -1.13 2.57 0.69
N CYS A 153 -0.59 1.78 -0.23
CA CYS A 153 0.17 0.57 0.07
C CYS A 153 1.55 0.70 -0.54
N LEU A 154 2.59 0.59 0.27
CA LEU A 154 3.98 0.67 -0.15
C LEU A 154 4.61 -0.71 0.06
N LYS A 155 5.15 -1.27 -1.02
CA LYS A 155 5.79 -2.58 -1.01
C LYS A 155 7.27 -2.45 -1.35
N ASP A 156 8.11 -3.05 -0.53
CA ASP A 156 9.56 -3.04 -0.69
C ASP A 156 10.08 -4.40 -1.15
N ALA A 157 10.57 -4.44 -2.38
CA ALA A 157 11.36 -5.52 -2.95
C ALA A 157 12.81 -5.06 -3.24
N THR A 158 13.25 -3.94 -2.64
CA THR A 158 14.62 -3.45 -2.77
C THR A 158 15.57 -4.24 -1.90
N ARG A 159 16.84 -4.32 -2.31
CA ARG A 159 17.89 -5.00 -1.50
C ARG A 159 18.25 -4.23 -0.23
N ARG A 160 18.09 -2.90 -0.24
CA ARG A 160 18.48 -2.00 0.85
C ARG A 160 17.55 -2.06 2.06
N ALA A 161 16.28 -2.45 1.88
CA ALA A 161 15.21 -2.33 2.87
C ALA A 161 14.87 -0.86 3.22
N GLN A 162 13.83 -0.66 4.03
CA GLN A 162 13.37 0.66 4.48
C GLN A 162 13.99 1.12 5.81
N GLY A 163 15.28 0.84 6.00
CA GLY A 163 16.03 1.23 7.19
C GLY A 163 16.23 2.74 7.30
N TRP A 164 17.14 3.18 8.17
CA TRP A 164 17.47 4.60 8.25
C TRP A 164 18.12 5.10 6.96
N PHE A 165 17.65 6.24 6.47
CA PHE A 165 18.29 7.00 5.40
C PHE A 165 18.82 8.29 6.00
N SER A 166 20.12 8.55 5.87
CA SER A 166 20.65 9.89 6.18
C SER A 166 20.01 10.94 5.25
N PRO A 167 19.97 12.23 5.62
CA PRO A 167 19.37 13.26 4.77
C PRO A 167 19.91 13.31 3.33
N VAL A 168 21.22 13.04 3.18
CA VAL A 168 21.89 12.96 1.87
C VAL A 168 21.41 11.73 1.09
N GLU A 169 21.39 10.57 1.72
CA GLU A 169 20.93 9.33 1.08
C GLU A 169 19.46 9.39 0.74
N LEU A 170 18.62 9.94 1.62
CA LEU A 170 17.20 10.11 1.37
C LEU A 170 17.00 10.99 0.14
N SER A 171 17.80 12.04 -0.03
CA SER A 171 17.74 12.91 -1.19
C SER A 171 18.11 12.22 -2.50
N GLN A 172 19.05 11.28 -2.47
CA GLN A 172 19.46 10.49 -3.63
C GLN A 172 18.50 9.32 -3.91
N ASN A 173 17.91 8.74 -2.86
CA ASN A 173 17.11 7.51 -2.92
C ASN A 173 15.61 7.76 -2.70
N ARG A 174 15.11 8.98 -2.99
CA ARG A 174 13.69 9.33 -2.79
C ARG A 174 12.74 8.35 -3.49
N HIS A 175 13.15 7.85 -4.65
CA HIS A 175 12.40 6.91 -5.49
C HIS A 175 12.36 5.46 -4.93
N THR A 176 13.07 5.16 -3.84
CA THR A 176 13.07 3.84 -3.19
C THR A 176 12.75 3.91 -1.69
N ALA A 177 12.50 5.11 -1.15
CA ALA A 177 12.19 5.33 0.26
C ALA A 177 10.69 5.58 0.47
N PHE A 178 10.05 4.74 1.29
CA PHE A 178 8.62 4.81 1.61
C PHE A 178 8.18 6.21 2.06
N ILE A 179 8.97 6.83 2.94
CA ILE A 179 8.68 8.15 3.49
C ILE A 179 8.51 9.23 2.41
N SER A 180 9.20 9.10 1.27
CA SER A 180 9.08 10.06 0.17
C SER A 180 7.71 10.02 -0.48
N TYR A 181 7.10 8.83 -0.60
CA TYR A 181 5.75 8.66 -1.15
C TYR A 181 4.67 9.11 -0.16
N VAL A 182 4.84 8.80 1.12
CA VAL A 182 3.94 9.28 2.17
C VAL A 182 3.93 10.81 2.22
N ARG A 183 5.11 11.44 2.29
CA ARG A 183 5.24 12.91 2.22
C ARG A 183 4.63 13.46 0.94
N ALA A 184 4.81 12.79 -0.20
CA ALA A 184 4.24 13.25 -1.45
C ALA A 184 2.70 13.30 -1.46
N ILE A 185 2.00 12.37 -0.79
CA ILE A 185 0.54 12.43 -0.61
C ILE A 185 0.16 13.54 0.36
N LEU A 186 0.83 13.61 1.51
CA LEU A 186 0.52 14.59 2.55
C LEU A 186 0.74 16.04 2.08
N ASP A 187 1.78 16.28 1.28
CA ASP A 187 2.04 17.58 0.63
C ASP A 187 0.89 18.04 -0.27
N LEU A 188 0.07 17.12 -0.78
CA LEU A 188 -1.11 17.41 -1.60
C LEU A 188 -2.37 17.62 -0.75
N GLY A 189 -2.27 17.59 0.57
CA GLY A 189 -3.39 17.78 1.50
C GLY A 189 -4.36 16.60 1.54
N ILE A 190 -3.93 15.42 1.08
CA ILE A 190 -4.77 14.21 1.06
C ILE A 190 -4.66 13.50 2.40
N ALA A 191 -5.80 13.34 3.07
CA ALA A 191 -5.93 12.53 4.27
C ALA A 191 -6.03 11.04 3.90
N LEU A 192 -5.20 10.22 4.54
CA LEU A 192 -5.20 8.77 4.32
C LEU A 192 -6.17 8.09 5.29
N GLN A 193 -7.07 7.28 4.75
CA GLN A 193 -7.82 6.31 5.53
C GLN A 193 -6.89 5.18 5.99
N SER A 194 -6.08 4.62 5.09
CA SER A 194 -5.14 3.57 5.45
C SER A 194 -3.77 3.72 4.80
N LEU A 195 -2.74 3.33 5.56
CA LEU A 195 -1.36 3.19 5.11
C LEU A 195 -0.87 1.77 5.40
N GLU A 196 -0.50 1.04 4.35
CA GLU A 196 0.06 -0.31 4.43
C GLU A 196 1.55 -0.27 4.05
N LEU A 197 2.43 -0.78 4.91
CA LEU A 197 3.88 -0.85 4.72
C LEU A 197 4.31 -2.31 4.69
N VAL A 198 4.83 -2.79 3.56
CA VAL A 198 5.06 -4.23 3.31
C VAL A 198 6.49 -4.47 2.85
N ASP A 199 7.16 -5.45 3.47
CA ASP A 199 8.40 -6.02 2.93
C ASP A 199 8.05 -7.26 2.10
N ASP A 200 8.18 -7.16 0.77
CA ASP A 200 7.91 -8.30 -0.13
C ASP A 200 9.02 -9.37 -0.04
N LEU A 201 10.19 -9.00 0.50
CA LEU A 201 11.29 -9.91 0.77
C LEU A 201 11.34 -10.33 2.24
N LYS A 202 10.24 -10.13 2.99
CA LYS A 202 10.15 -10.50 4.39
C LYS A 202 10.38 -11.99 4.56
N MET A 203 11.38 -12.32 5.35
CA MET A 203 11.59 -13.71 5.76
C MET A 203 10.53 -14.15 6.76
N SER A 204 10.28 -15.45 6.80
CA SER A 204 9.44 -16.05 7.83
C SER A 204 9.90 -15.60 9.23
N PRO A 205 8.98 -15.17 10.11
CA PRO A 205 9.36 -14.72 11.45
C PRO A 205 10.12 -15.79 12.24
N TYR A 206 9.90 -17.06 11.93
CA TYR A 206 10.59 -18.19 12.57
C TYR A 206 12.07 -18.34 12.15
N MET A 207 12.49 -17.72 11.05
CA MET A 207 13.85 -17.85 10.50
C MET A 207 14.79 -16.71 10.89
N ILE A 208 14.24 -15.62 11.45
CA ILE A 208 15.00 -14.40 11.76
C ILE A 208 16.05 -14.58 12.86
N VAL A 209 15.82 -15.50 13.79
CA VAL A 209 16.81 -15.85 14.82
C VAL A 209 18.03 -16.56 14.22
N MET A 210 17.88 -17.19 13.04
CA MET A 210 18.92 -17.97 12.39
C MET A 210 19.74 -17.18 11.35
N GLN A 211 19.27 -16.00 10.91
CA GLN A 211 19.96 -15.22 9.87
C GLN A 211 20.46 -13.85 10.39
N LYS A 212 21.67 -13.48 9.98
CA LYS A 212 22.33 -12.21 10.40
C LYS A 212 21.85 -10.97 9.66
N GLN A 213 21.21 -11.11 8.49
CA GLN A 213 20.71 -9.97 7.71
C GLN A 213 19.22 -9.78 7.98
N ARG A 214 18.90 -8.90 8.94
CA ARG A 214 17.53 -8.46 9.22
C ARG A 214 17.22 -7.23 8.37
N ARG A 215 16.03 -7.21 7.79
CA ARG A 215 15.50 -6.09 7.01
C ARG A 215 14.55 -5.33 7.91
N PHE A 216 14.82 -4.05 8.12
CA PHE A 216 14.06 -3.25 9.06
C PHE A 216 13.42 -2.05 8.40
N LEU A 217 12.24 -1.70 8.93
CA LEU A 217 11.58 -0.44 8.72
C LEU A 217 12.04 0.56 9.78
N TYR A 218 12.37 1.76 9.33
CA TYR A 218 12.52 2.94 10.16
C TYR A 218 11.18 3.67 10.25
N MET A 219 10.64 3.81 11.46
CA MET A 219 9.32 4.41 11.66
C MET A 219 9.41 5.93 11.68
N TYR A 220 8.79 6.59 10.70
CA TYR A 220 8.69 8.05 10.62
C TYR A 220 7.34 8.53 11.16
N ASP A 221 7.34 9.67 11.82
CA ASP A 221 6.15 10.33 12.38
C ASP A 221 5.01 10.50 11.36
N GLU A 222 5.34 10.77 10.09
CA GLU A 222 4.36 10.91 9.02
C GLU A 222 3.56 9.63 8.74
N PHE A 223 4.03 8.45 9.16
CA PHE A 223 3.26 7.21 9.05
C PHE A 223 2.04 7.18 9.98
N LYS A 224 2.01 8.01 11.04
CA LYS A 224 0.82 8.17 11.90
C LYS A 224 -0.28 9.01 11.25
N LYS A 225 -0.03 9.70 10.13
CA LYS A 225 -1.02 10.56 9.45
C LYS A 225 -1.98 9.74 8.57
N CYS A 226 -2.65 8.76 9.18
CA CYS A 226 -3.69 7.93 8.58
C CYS A 226 -4.64 7.40 9.67
N GLU A 227 -5.83 6.92 9.32
CA GLU A 227 -6.73 6.30 10.33
C GLU A 227 -6.29 4.89 10.75
N THR A 228 -5.78 4.11 9.79
CA THR A 228 -5.31 2.74 9.99
C THR A 228 -3.91 2.56 9.43
N LEU A 229 -2.95 2.22 10.30
CA LEU A 229 -1.58 1.88 9.93
C LEU A 229 -1.37 0.37 10.00
N VAL A 230 -1.05 -0.26 8.86
CA VAL A 230 -0.73 -1.70 8.78
C VAL A 230 0.74 -1.87 8.45
N VAL A 231 1.48 -2.59 9.31
CA VAL A 231 2.91 -2.81 9.17
C VAL A 231 3.20 -4.30 9.01
N CYS A 232 3.40 -4.72 7.76
CA CYS A 232 3.90 -6.02 7.35
C CYS A 232 5.43 -5.98 7.14
N TYR A 233 6.14 -5.36 8.08
CA TYR A 233 7.57 -5.09 8.03
C TYR A 233 8.13 -5.25 9.44
N ASP A 234 9.32 -5.82 9.60
CA ASP A 234 9.96 -5.80 10.92
C ASP A 234 10.41 -4.38 11.26
N ILE A 235 10.12 -3.92 12.47
CA ILE A 235 10.41 -2.58 12.95
C ILE A 235 11.74 -2.61 13.70
N GLY A 236 12.73 -1.91 13.14
CA GLY A 236 14.07 -1.85 13.74
C GLY A 236 14.20 -0.65 14.67
N ILE A 237 14.06 0.55 14.11
CA ILE A 237 14.30 1.82 14.81
C ILE A 237 13.08 2.72 14.63
N VAL A 238 12.75 3.43 15.68
CA VAL A 238 11.76 4.50 15.67
C VAL A 238 12.50 5.83 15.53
N ALA A 239 12.08 6.67 14.59
CA ALA A 239 12.70 7.97 14.44
C ALA A 239 12.60 8.79 15.73
N PRO A 240 13.67 9.42 16.21
CA PRO A 240 13.54 10.40 17.28
C PRO A 240 12.59 11.49 16.78
N SER A 241 11.56 11.79 17.57
CA SER A 241 10.65 12.86 17.22
C SER A 241 11.39 14.19 17.33
N PHE A 242 11.49 14.89 16.21
CA PHE A 242 12.11 16.22 16.15
C PHE A 242 11.09 17.34 16.44
N HIS A 243 9.83 17.00 16.69
CA HIS A 243 8.76 17.95 17.03
C HIS A 243 8.57 17.97 18.55
N PRO A 244 9.13 18.97 19.26
CA PRO A 244 9.34 18.81 20.70
C PRO A 244 8.08 18.81 21.56
N THR A 245 6.88 19.16 21.06
CA THR A 245 5.75 19.42 21.99
C THR A 245 4.31 19.39 21.48
N GLN A 246 3.97 19.30 20.17
CA GLN A 246 2.57 19.61 19.76
C GLN A 246 1.95 18.89 18.55
N ALA A 247 2.65 17.98 17.86
CA ALA A 247 1.99 17.21 16.81
C ALA A 247 1.27 16.01 17.43
N ALA A 248 0.06 16.22 17.94
CA ALA A 248 -0.84 15.09 18.17
C ALA A 248 -1.24 14.50 16.81
N TYR A 249 -1.39 13.19 16.73
CA TYR A 249 -1.86 12.46 15.53
C TYR A 249 -3.27 11.93 15.80
N PRO A 250 -4.29 12.81 15.87
CA PRO A 250 -5.66 12.41 16.21
C PRO A 250 -6.32 11.58 15.11
N GLU A 251 -5.76 11.54 13.91
CA GLU A 251 -6.30 10.75 12.81
C GLU A 251 -6.12 9.25 13.07
N LEU A 252 -5.00 8.86 13.69
CA LEU A 252 -4.66 7.45 13.92
C LEU A 252 -5.56 6.82 14.97
N LYS A 253 -6.33 5.84 14.52
CA LYS A 253 -7.25 5.05 15.34
C LYS A 253 -6.72 3.64 15.56
N SER A 254 -6.14 3.02 14.53
CA SER A 254 -5.72 1.62 14.60
C SER A 254 -4.32 1.37 14.03
N VAL A 255 -3.57 0.51 14.72
CA VAL A 255 -2.27 0.00 14.26
C VAL A 255 -2.32 -1.52 14.23
N GLU A 256 -1.98 -2.11 13.09
CA GLU A 256 -1.86 -3.55 12.91
C GLU A 256 -0.41 -3.94 12.60
N LEU A 257 0.18 -4.80 13.43
CA LEU A 257 1.51 -5.36 13.22
C LEU A 257 1.38 -6.79 12.71
N VAL A 258 1.67 -7.01 11.43
CA VAL A 258 1.40 -8.27 10.74
C VAL A 258 2.64 -9.15 10.69
N ALA A 259 2.66 -10.14 11.58
CA ALA A 259 3.75 -11.10 11.73
C ALA A 259 5.12 -10.39 11.84
N SER A 260 5.16 -9.25 12.54
CA SER A 260 6.30 -8.33 12.57
C SER A 260 7.06 -8.40 13.88
N HIS A 261 8.38 -8.51 13.77
CA HIS A 261 9.28 -8.28 14.90
C HIS A 261 9.42 -6.79 15.16
N VAL A 262 9.52 -6.43 16.43
CA VAL A 262 9.76 -5.09 16.92
C VAL A 262 10.93 -5.15 17.89
N LEU A 263 12.07 -4.60 17.48
CA LEU A 263 13.28 -4.62 18.31
C LEU A 263 13.09 -3.74 19.55
N CYS A 264 12.72 -2.47 19.35
CA CYS A 264 12.55 -1.49 20.41
C CYS A 264 11.07 -1.25 20.72
N LYS A 265 10.42 -2.21 21.41
CA LYS A 265 8.97 -2.15 21.71
C LYS A 265 8.58 -0.91 22.52
N ASN A 266 9.38 -0.54 23.53
CA ASN A 266 9.11 0.64 24.35
C ASN A 266 9.18 1.94 23.56
N ASP A 267 10.08 2.02 22.57
CA ASP A 267 10.20 3.19 21.70
C ASP A 267 9.01 3.27 20.75
N LEU A 268 8.55 2.12 20.22
CA LEU A 268 7.34 2.08 19.41
C LEU A 268 6.10 2.50 20.21
N VAL A 269 5.93 1.98 21.43
CA VAL A 269 4.82 2.36 22.31
C VAL A 269 4.89 3.86 22.66
N LEU A 270 6.09 4.41 22.89
CA LEU A 270 6.26 5.86 23.09
C LEU A 270 5.89 6.64 21.84
N TYR A 271 6.32 6.18 20.67
CA TYR A 271 6.00 6.79 19.39
C TYR A 271 4.50 6.79 19.08
N LEU A 272 3.75 5.81 19.57
CA LEU A 272 2.30 5.76 19.43
C LEU A 272 1.56 6.60 20.49
N SER A 273 2.24 7.04 21.55
CA SER A 273 1.59 7.73 22.68
C SER A 273 1.12 9.16 22.36
N ASP A 274 1.55 9.72 21.24
CA ASP A 274 1.08 11.01 20.72
C ASP A 274 -0.11 10.87 19.75
N ALA A 275 -0.66 9.66 19.58
CA ALA A 275 -1.92 9.41 18.87
C ALA A 275 -3.08 9.26 19.89
N PRO A 276 -3.76 10.37 20.27
CA PRO A 276 -4.74 10.34 21.36
C PRO A 276 -5.99 9.50 21.07
N ASN A 277 -6.29 9.25 19.79
CA ASN A 277 -7.46 8.50 19.36
C ASN A 277 -7.15 7.04 19.02
N LEU A 278 -5.93 6.57 19.32
CA LEU A 278 -5.53 5.19 19.08
C LEU A 278 -6.34 4.24 19.98
N ASP A 279 -7.34 3.59 19.41
CA ASP A 279 -8.26 2.68 20.10
C ASP A 279 -7.77 1.22 20.04
N LEU A 280 -7.00 0.86 19.03
CA LEU A 280 -6.59 -0.52 18.76
C LEU A 280 -5.13 -0.64 18.36
N LEU A 281 -4.38 -1.42 19.14
CA LEU A 281 -3.08 -1.98 18.74
C LEU A 281 -3.25 -3.50 18.55
N ARG A 282 -3.25 -3.93 17.29
CA ARG A 282 -3.47 -5.31 16.91
C ARG A 282 -2.18 -5.99 16.51
N ILE A 283 -1.87 -7.11 17.15
CA ILE A 283 -0.74 -7.98 16.83
C ILE A 283 -1.27 -9.20 16.10
N LEU A 284 -1.01 -9.27 14.79
CA LEU A 284 -1.35 -10.42 13.97
C LEU A 284 -0.18 -11.41 14.02
N GLN A 285 -0.37 -12.50 14.76
CA GLN A 285 0.64 -13.53 14.97
C GLN A 285 0.92 -14.31 13.68
N PRO A 286 2.16 -14.77 13.45
CA PRO A 286 2.51 -15.49 12.23
C PRO A 286 1.65 -16.75 12.02
N PRO A 287 1.48 -17.22 10.77
CA PRO A 287 0.76 -18.46 10.51
C PRO A 287 1.28 -19.63 11.36
N HIS A 288 0.37 -20.48 11.82
CA HIS A 288 0.65 -21.64 12.68
C HIS A 288 1.32 -21.32 14.02
N TRP A 289 1.24 -20.08 14.52
CA TRP A 289 1.88 -19.66 15.77
C TRP A 289 1.51 -20.57 16.95
N LEU A 290 0.21 -20.74 17.22
CA LEU A 290 -0.27 -21.55 18.34
C LEU A 290 0.20 -23.02 18.26
N GLU A 291 0.21 -23.60 17.06
CA GLU A 291 0.66 -24.97 16.84
C GLU A 291 2.16 -25.12 17.08
N ARG A 292 2.97 -24.17 16.57
CA ARG A 292 4.43 -24.18 16.71
C ARG A 292 4.87 -23.95 18.15
N VAL A 293 4.24 -23.01 18.86
CA VAL A 293 4.53 -22.76 20.27
C VAL A 293 4.19 -23.99 21.12
N LYS A 294 3.06 -24.66 20.85
CA LYS A 294 2.69 -25.91 21.56
C LYS A 294 3.64 -27.08 21.29
N ARG A 295 4.20 -27.18 20.08
CA ARG A 295 5.10 -28.27 19.68
C ARG A 295 6.55 -28.07 20.11
N CYS A 296 7.05 -26.84 20.27
CA CYS A 296 8.40 -26.64 20.81
C CYS A 296 8.41 -26.94 22.32
N THR A 297 9.05 -28.05 22.68
CA THR A 297 9.49 -28.34 24.04
C THR A 297 10.71 -27.48 24.35
N TYR A 298 10.58 -26.55 25.29
CA TYR A 298 11.61 -25.66 25.85
C TYR A 298 12.06 -24.44 25.02
N GLY A 299 11.75 -23.25 25.53
CA GLY A 299 12.58 -22.04 25.40
C GLY A 299 12.67 -21.36 24.03
N CYS A 300 12.34 -22.02 22.91
CA CYS A 300 12.52 -21.47 21.56
C CYS A 300 11.89 -20.08 21.39
N PHE A 301 10.73 -19.87 22.02
CA PHE A 301 9.90 -18.68 21.88
C PHE A 301 9.92 -17.77 23.12
N ARG A 302 10.81 -18.01 24.07
CA ARG A 302 10.94 -17.22 25.31
C ARG A 302 11.98 -16.10 25.23
N ASN A 303 12.53 -15.83 24.05
CA ASN A 303 13.47 -14.72 23.85
C ASN A 303 12.74 -13.42 23.48
N ASP A 304 13.44 -12.29 23.57
CA ASP A 304 12.89 -10.95 23.34
C ASP A 304 12.41 -10.71 21.90
N ASP A 305 13.00 -11.40 20.93
CA ASP A 305 12.57 -11.35 19.53
C ASP A 305 11.12 -11.88 19.42
N TYR A 306 10.83 -13.05 20.00
CA TYR A 306 9.48 -13.64 19.97
C TYR A 306 8.50 -13.01 20.97
N GLY A 307 8.98 -12.18 21.89
CA GLY A 307 8.12 -11.35 22.75
C GLY A 307 7.17 -10.45 21.96
N CYS A 308 7.45 -10.17 20.69
CA CYS A 308 6.54 -9.40 19.82
C CYS A 308 5.18 -10.09 19.62
N PHE A 309 5.11 -11.41 19.78
CA PHE A 309 3.90 -12.20 19.53
C PHE A 309 3.21 -12.65 20.82
N MET A 310 3.65 -12.12 21.97
CA MET A 310 3.23 -12.55 23.30
C MET A 310 2.89 -11.33 24.16
N ASP A 311 1.89 -11.44 25.04
CA ASP A 311 1.43 -10.34 25.90
C ASP A 311 2.57 -9.69 26.72
N TRP A 312 3.47 -10.51 27.26
CA TRP A 312 4.57 -10.02 28.13
C TRP A 312 5.54 -9.07 27.40
N GLY A 313 5.71 -9.21 26.08
CA GLY A 313 6.57 -8.30 25.33
C GLY A 313 5.99 -6.90 25.20
N TRP A 314 4.69 -6.74 25.43
CA TRP A 314 3.94 -5.49 25.30
C TRP A 314 3.50 -4.93 26.66
N ALA A 315 4.16 -5.32 27.74
CA ALA A 315 3.81 -4.93 29.10
C ALA A 315 3.80 -3.41 29.36
N SER A 316 4.45 -2.60 28.52
CA SER A 316 4.43 -1.14 28.64
C SER A 316 3.15 -0.49 28.08
N VAL A 317 2.39 -1.20 27.24
CA VAL A 317 1.17 -0.67 26.59
C VAL A 317 0.15 -0.14 27.61
N PRO A 318 -0.25 -0.87 28.67
CA PRO A 318 -1.27 -0.37 29.61
C PRO A 318 -0.85 0.92 30.32
N SER A 319 0.45 1.13 30.53
CA SER A 319 0.96 2.32 31.22
C SER A 319 1.13 3.55 30.32
N ARG A 320 1.41 3.33 29.02
CA ARG A 320 1.74 4.40 28.07
C ARG A 320 0.62 4.69 27.07
N LEU A 321 -0.26 3.73 26.84
CA LEU A 321 -1.40 3.78 25.95
C LEU A 321 -2.66 3.29 26.71
N PRO A 322 -3.05 3.96 27.81
CA PRO A 322 -4.06 3.46 28.74
C PRO A 322 -5.46 3.29 28.14
N HIS A 323 -5.73 3.95 27.01
CA HIS A 323 -7.02 3.90 26.31
C HIS A 323 -7.01 2.98 25.08
N THR A 324 -5.86 2.38 24.75
CA THR A 324 -5.70 1.51 23.58
C THR A 324 -5.91 0.05 23.97
N CYS A 325 -6.77 -0.63 23.21
CA CYS A 325 -6.96 -2.07 23.33
C CYS A 325 -5.80 -2.80 22.63
N LEU A 326 -5.00 -3.55 23.40
CA LEU A 326 -4.02 -4.49 22.84
C LEU A 326 -4.72 -5.81 22.52
N ARG A 327 -4.65 -6.25 21.26
CA ARG A 327 -5.29 -7.48 20.80
C ARG A 327 -4.33 -8.36 20.02
N PHE A 328 -4.33 -9.67 20.33
CA PHE A 328 -3.61 -10.68 19.56
C PHE A 328 -4.60 -11.51 18.75
N ASP A 329 -4.36 -11.61 17.45
CA ASP A 329 -5.13 -12.47 16.54
C ASP A 329 -4.15 -13.32 15.72
N CYS A 330 -4.61 -14.47 15.21
CA CYS A 330 -3.80 -15.26 14.28
C CYS A 330 -3.96 -14.75 12.85
N CYS A 331 -2.86 -14.64 12.09
CA CYS A 331 -2.96 -14.56 10.64
C CYS A 331 -3.71 -15.79 10.12
N LEU A 332 -4.73 -15.56 9.29
CA LEU A 332 -5.39 -16.66 8.57
C LEU A 332 -4.35 -17.32 7.63
N PRO A 333 -4.39 -18.65 7.49
CA PRO A 333 -3.45 -19.41 6.66
C PRO A 333 -3.55 -19.07 5.17
#